data_AF-A0ABD0R6C3-F1
#
_entry.id   AF-A0ABD0R6C3-F1
#
_cell.length_a   1.000
_cell.length_b   1.000
_cell.length_c   1.000
_cell.angle_alpha   90.00
_cell.angle_beta   90.00
_cell.angle_gamma   90.00
#
_symmetry.space_group_name_H-M   'P 1'
#
loop_
_entity.id
_entity.type
_entity.pdbx_description
1 polymer ?
#
loop_
_entity_poly.entity_id
_entity_poly.type
_entity_poly.pdbx_seq_one_letter_code
_entity_poly.pdbx_strand_id
1 'polypeptide(L)'
;LIDRGHNVTVLVPNPSPFMDTKESDRFSYQHFSVSMNAQDMHDFFKELVHFSAYESDQLNLLQYQIKFYELAFKHQDMAFSYCDGIIKSPELMDKLRNGKFDIVLSDPHFQCSDIVAEELNVPLVYTFHVTNTYIMPSPPSFIPGVMTKLTDKMSFRERIKNMRFYLTQDVFSIV
;
A
#
# COMPACT_ATOMS: atom_id res chain seq x y z
N LEU A 1 -2.63 21.22 -1.36
CA LEU A 1 -1.25 21.60 -1.72
C LEU A 1 -1.27 22.61 -2.87
N ILE A 2 -1.92 22.30 -3.99
CA ILE A 2 -2.07 23.23 -5.13
C ILE A 2 -2.77 24.53 -4.74
N ASP A 3 -3.90 24.46 -4.02
CA ASP A 3 -4.63 25.66 -3.57
C ASP A 3 -3.81 26.54 -2.60
N ARG A 4 -2.69 26.03 -2.08
CA ARG A 4 -1.72 26.76 -1.25
C ARG A 4 -0.50 27.24 -2.04
N GLY A 5 -0.51 27.13 -3.37
CA GLY A 5 0.55 27.59 -4.26
C GLY A 5 1.70 26.61 -4.49
N HIS A 6 1.59 25.35 -4.04
CA HIS A 6 2.62 24.34 -4.28
C HIS A 6 2.48 23.72 -5.67
N ASN A 7 3.61 23.58 -6.37
CA ASN A 7 3.69 22.80 -7.60
C ASN A 7 3.80 21.31 -7.25
N VAL A 8 2.88 20.49 -7.76
CA VAL A 8 2.79 19.07 -7.40
C VAL A 8 2.87 18.23 -8.67
N THR A 9 3.87 17.36 -8.71
CA THR A 9 4.02 16.33 -9.74
C THR A 9 3.67 14.97 -9.16
N VAL A 10 2.77 14.24 -9.83
CA VAL A 10 2.34 12.91 -9.45
C VAL A 10 2.98 11.89 -10.38
N LEU A 11 3.66 10.90 -9.82
CA LEU A 11 4.19 9.76 -10.58
C LEU A 11 3.05 8.77 -10.84
N VAL A 12 2.84 8.42 -12.12
CA VAL A 12 1.73 7.53 -12.53
C VAL A 12 2.29 6.37 -13.36
N PRO A 13 2.10 5.11 -12.95
CA PRO A 13 2.49 3.98 -13.78
C PRO A 13 1.57 3.94 -15.02
N ASN A 14 2.14 3.70 -16.21
CA ASN A 14 1.39 3.59 -17.47
C ASN A 14 0.16 2.66 -17.42
N PRO A 15 0.20 1.47 -16.77
CA PRO A 15 -0.97 0.60 -16.67
C PRO A 15 -2.03 1.05 -15.65
N SER A 16 -1.90 2.23 -15.02
CA SER A 16 -2.83 2.70 -13.99
C SER A 16 -4.26 2.84 -14.52
N PRO A 17 -5.25 2.11 -13.97
CA PRO A 17 -6.65 2.22 -14.39
C PRO A 17 -7.40 3.37 -13.70
N PHE A 18 -6.76 4.09 -12.77
CA PHE A 18 -7.43 5.04 -11.86
C PHE A 18 -7.15 6.51 -12.16
N MET A 19 -6.23 6.80 -13.08
CA MET A 19 -5.86 8.17 -13.44
C MET A 19 -5.96 8.37 -14.95
N ASP A 20 -7.16 8.71 -15.42
CA ASP A 20 -7.34 9.26 -16.77
C ASP A 20 -6.85 10.71 -16.78
N THR A 21 -5.62 10.91 -17.23
CA THR A 21 -5.01 12.24 -17.29
C THR A 21 -5.61 13.03 -18.45
N LYS A 22 -6.23 14.18 -18.15
CA LYS A 22 -6.69 15.16 -19.14
C LYS A 22 -5.78 16.38 -19.10
N GLU A 23 -5.62 17.06 -20.24
CA GLU A 23 -4.86 18.33 -20.31
C GLU A 23 -5.39 19.43 -19.37
N SER A 24 -6.64 19.31 -18.90
CA SER A 24 -7.29 20.23 -17.95
C SER A 24 -6.97 19.95 -16.47
N ASP A 25 -6.10 19.00 -16.18
CA ASP A 25 -5.92 18.54 -14.81
C ASP A 25 -5.07 19.47 -13.95
N ARG A 26 -5.43 19.54 -12.67
CA ARG A 26 -4.80 20.46 -11.70
C ARG A 26 -3.38 20.04 -11.29
N PHE A 27 -2.97 18.82 -11.60
CA PHE A 27 -1.67 18.25 -11.24
C PHE A 27 -0.79 18.09 -12.48
N SER A 28 0.53 18.19 -12.29
CA SER A 28 1.48 17.72 -13.28
C SER A 28 1.60 16.20 -13.14
N TYR A 29 1.44 15.46 -14.23
CA TYR A 29 1.59 14.00 -14.21
C TYR A 29 2.87 13.59 -14.92
N GLN A 30 3.62 12.71 -14.26
CA GLN A 30 4.80 12.10 -14.82
C GLN A 30 4.56 10.60 -14.93
N HIS A 31 4.31 10.17 -16.16
CA HIS A 31 4.12 8.78 -16.47
C HIS A 31 5.44 8.02 -16.46
N PHE A 32 5.41 6.76 -16.01
CA PHE A 32 6.55 5.86 -16.04
C PHE A 32 6.14 4.45 -16.46
N SER A 33 7.05 3.79 -17.17
CA SER A 33 6.88 2.42 -17.64
C SER A 33 7.20 1.43 -16.53
N VAL A 34 6.41 0.36 -16.46
CA VAL A 34 6.58 -0.74 -15.51
C VAL A 34 6.52 -2.05 -16.29
N SER A 35 7.07 -3.14 -15.73
CA SER A 35 7.06 -4.44 -16.40
C SER A 35 5.66 -5.08 -16.43
N MET A 36 4.79 -4.68 -15.51
CA MET A 36 3.42 -5.18 -15.40
C MET A 36 2.48 -4.53 -16.42
N ASN A 37 1.49 -5.29 -16.90
CA ASN A 37 0.45 -4.77 -17.80
C ASN A 37 -0.81 -4.31 -17.02
N ALA A 38 -1.73 -3.60 -17.69
CA ALA A 38 -2.96 -3.10 -17.06
C ALA A 38 -3.93 -4.21 -16.63
N GLN A 39 -3.89 -5.36 -17.32
CA GLN A 39 -4.73 -6.51 -17.00
C GLN A 39 -4.30 -7.17 -15.70
N ASP A 40 -3.00 -7.33 -15.46
CA ASP A 40 -2.45 -7.92 -14.22
C ASP A 40 -2.91 -7.10 -13.00
N MET A 41 -2.83 -5.76 -13.12
CA MET A 41 -3.29 -4.85 -12.07
C MET A 41 -4.81 -4.97 -11.86
N HIS A 42 -5.59 -4.98 -12.94
CA HIS A 42 -7.04 -5.14 -12.87
C HIS A 42 -7.46 -6.47 -12.22
N ASP A 43 -6.81 -7.56 -12.60
CA ASP A 43 -7.06 -8.91 -12.09
C ASP A 43 -6.71 -9.00 -10.61
N PHE A 44 -5.60 -8.40 -10.18
CA PHE A 44 -5.27 -8.30 -8.76
C PHE A 44 -6.32 -7.53 -7.96
N PHE A 45 -6.74 -6.35 -8.42
CA PHE A 45 -7.78 -5.57 -7.72
C PHE A 45 -9.11 -6.33 -7.65
N LYS A 46 -9.48 -7.02 -8.73
CA LYS A 46 -10.66 -7.87 -8.76
C LYS A 46 -10.56 -9.03 -7.77
N GLU A 47 -9.42 -9.70 -7.71
CA GLU A 47 -9.16 -10.79 -6.76
C GLU A 47 -9.22 -10.28 -5.31
N LEU A 48 -8.58 -9.14 -5.03
CA LEU A 48 -8.58 -8.51 -3.71
C LEU A 48 -9.99 -8.12 -3.24
N VAL A 49 -10.76 -7.47 -4.11
CA VAL A 49 -12.15 -7.09 -3.81
C VAL A 49 -13.03 -8.34 -3.63
N HIS A 50 -12.87 -9.35 -4.49
CA HIS A 50 -13.62 -10.59 -4.39
C HIS A 50 -13.34 -11.32 -3.08
N PHE A 51 -12.06 -11.45 -2.73
CA PHE A 51 -11.61 -12.04 -1.47
C PHE A 51 -12.20 -11.29 -0.27
N SER A 52 -12.06 -9.96 -0.24
CA SER A 52 -12.54 -9.13 0.86
C SER A 52 -14.07 -9.19 1.01
N ALA A 53 -14.82 -9.04 -0.09
CA ALA A 53 -16.27 -8.88 -0.06
C ALA A 53 -17.05 -10.20 0.03
N TYR A 54 -16.51 -11.31 -0.50
CA TYR A 54 -17.29 -12.55 -0.66
C TYR A 54 -16.65 -13.79 -0.02
N GLU A 55 -15.31 -13.93 -0.05
CA GLU A 55 -14.66 -15.16 0.41
C GLU A 55 -14.23 -15.10 1.87
N SER A 56 -13.72 -13.95 2.33
CA SER A 56 -13.04 -13.81 3.63
C SER A 56 -13.86 -14.36 4.80
N ASP A 57 -15.18 -14.18 4.76
CA ASP A 57 -16.14 -14.59 5.78
C ASP A 57 -16.39 -16.09 5.85
N GLN A 58 -16.13 -16.80 4.76
CA GLN A 58 -16.40 -18.23 4.62
C GLN A 58 -15.18 -19.07 4.99
N LEU A 59 -14.00 -18.44 5.08
CA LEU A 59 -12.73 -19.12 5.32
C LEU A 59 -12.47 -19.31 6.81
N ASN A 60 -11.87 -20.46 7.15
CA ASN A 60 -11.29 -20.63 8.47
C ASN A 60 -9.98 -19.83 8.59
N LEU A 61 -9.47 -19.66 9.82
CA LEU A 61 -8.29 -18.84 10.11
C LEU A 61 -7.08 -19.19 9.23
N LEU A 62 -6.78 -20.48 9.04
CA LEU A 62 -5.62 -20.92 8.27
C LEU A 62 -5.79 -20.62 6.78
N GLN A 63 -6.98 -20.90 6.23
CA GLN A 63 -7.28 -20.62 4.82
C GLN A 63 -7.24 -19.11 4.53
N TYR A 64 -7.81 -18.31 5.44
CA TYR A 64 -7.74 -16.85 5.35
C TYR A 64 -6.29 -16.37 5.32
N GLN A 65 -5.44 -16.90 6.20
CA GLN A 65 -4.02 -16.52 6.26
C GLN A 65 -3.27 -16.92 5.00
N ILE A 66 -3.42 -18.15 4.51
CA ILE A 66 -2.79 -18.59 3.26
C ILE A 66 -3.18 -17.65 2.12
N LYS A 67 -4.49 -17.39 1.96
CA LYS A 67 -5.00 -16.53 0.87
C LYS A 67 -4.54 -15.08 1.03
N PHE A 68 -4.48 -14.57 2.26
CA PHE A 68 -3.97 -13.24 2.57
C PHE A 68 -2.49 -13.10 2.18
N TYR A 69 -1.65 -14.09 2.53
CA TYR A 69 -0.23 -14.07 2.16
C TYR A 69 -0.02 -14.23 0.66
N GLU A 70 -0.79 -15.07 -0.03
CA GLU A 70 -0.76 -15.14 -1.50
C GLU A 70 -1.04 -13.78 -2.15
N LEU A 71 -2.05 -13.06 -1.67
CA LEU A 71 -2.36 -11.69 -2.13
C LEU A 71 -1.27 -10.70 -1.75
N ALA A 72 -0.70 -10.80 -0.55
CA ALA A 72 0.38 -9.93 -0.10
C ALA A 72 1.66 -10.10 -0.93
N PHE A 73 2.04 -11.33 -1.28
CA PHE A 73 3.17 -11.59 -2.17
C PHE A 73 2.94 -11.03 -3.57
N LYS A 74 1.75 -11.22 -4.15
CA LYS A 74 1.39 -10.59 -5.43
C LYS A 74 1.48 -9.06 -5.34
N HIS A 75 0.96 -8.46 -4.27
CA HIS A 75 1.07 -7.02 -4.01
C HIS A 75 2.53 -6.56 -3.96
N GLN A 76 3.38 -7.30 -3.27
CA GLN A 76 4.80 -7.02 -3.16
C GLN A 76 5.52 -7.08 -4.52
N ASP A 77 5.23 -8.08 -5.34
CA ASP A 77 5.82 -8.19 -6.69
C ASP A 77 5.43 -6.99 -7.58
N MET A 78 4.16 -6.56 -7.51
CA MET A 78 3.71 -5.36 -8.23
C MET A 78 4.38 -4.08 -7.73
N ALA A 79 4.49 -3.94 -6.42
CA ALA A 79 5.23 -2.84 -5.80
C ALA A 79 6.69 -2.80 -6.28
N PHE A 80 7.38 -3.94 -6.31
CA PHE A 80 8.74 -4.00 -6.84
C PHE A 80 8.81 -3.65 -8.33
N SER A 81 7.83 -4.05 -9.13
CA SER A 81 7.72 -3.61 -10.54
C SER A 81 7.63 -2.09 -10.67
N TYR A 82 6.88 -1.42 -9.78
CA TYR A 82 6.80 0.04 -9.77
C TYR A 82 8.13 0.67 -9.37
N CYS A 83 8.77 0.13 -8.35
CA CYS A 83 10.08 0.60 -7.91
C CYS A 83 11.16 0.45 -8.97
N ASP A 84 11.16 -0.67 -9.67
CA ASP A 84 12.03 -0.88 -10.84
C ASP A 84 11.75 0.13 -11.94
N GLY A 85 10.47 0.38 -12.26
CA GLY A 85 10.08 1.36 -13.27
C GLY A 85 10.54 2.79 -12.95
N ILE A 86 10.73 3.13 -11.67
CA ILE A 86 11.23 4.43 -11.25
C ILE A 86 12.75 4.44 -11.15
N ILE A 87 13.30 3.61 -10.27
CA ILE A 87 14.72 3.64 -9.90
C ILE A 87 15.60 3.21 -11.08
N LYS A 88 15.19 2.18 -11.83
CA LYS A 88 15.97 1.66 -12.96
C LYS A 88 15.75 2.44 -14.24
N SER A 89 14.95 3.52 -14.23
CA SER A 89 14.70 4.40 -15.38
C SER A 89 15.60 5.64 -15.30
N PRO A 90 16.72 5.70 -16.03
CA PRO A 90 17.66 6.82 -15.94
C PRO A 90 17.00 8.13 -16.39
N GLU A 91 16.22 8.08 -17.47
CA GLU A 91 15.51 9.25 -18.01
C GLU A 91 14.56 9.86 -16.97
N LEU A 92 13.80 9.02 -16.25
CA LEU A 92 12.91 9.49 -15.22
C LEU A 92 13.68 10.05 -14.02
N MET A 93 14.68 9.32 -13.53
CA MET A 93 15.47 9.77 -12.37
C MET A 93 16.21 11.08 -12.66
N ASP A 94 16.76 11.24 -13.87
CA ASP A 94 17.40 12.49 -14.29
C ASP A 94 16.39 13.64 -14.36
N LYS A 95 15.19 13.39 -14.88
CA LYS A 95 14.11 14.38 -14.89
C LYS A 95 13.70 14.76 -13.46
N LEU A 96 13.62 13.80 -12.55
CA LEU A 96 13.28 14.05 -11.15
C LEU A 96 14.36 14.87 -10.44
N ARG A 97 15.65 14.52 -10.61
CA ARG A 97 16.78 15.29 -10.05
C ARG A 97 16.80 16.73 -10.56
N ASN A 98 16.57 16.92 -11.86
CA ASN A 98 16.53 18.24 -12.48
C ASN A 98 15.27 19.05 -12.12
N GLY A 99 14.23 18.39 -11.62
CA GLY A 99 12.95 19.00 -11.24
C GLY A 99 13.02 19.89 -10.00
N LYS A 100 14.10 19.83 -9.21
CA LYS A 100 14.31 20.63 -7.97
C LYS A 100 13.11 20.55 -7.01
N PHE A 101 12.69 19.33 -6.70
CA PHE A 101 11.65 19.11 -5.69
C PHE A 101 12.19 19.44 -4.29
N ASP A 102 11.30 19.87 -3.38
CA ASP A 102 11.66 20.16 -1.99
C ASP A 102 11.29 19.04 -1.02
N ILE A 103 10.42 18.12 -1.46
CA ILE A 103 9.83 17.07 -0.61
C ILE A 103 9.29 15.93 -1.47
N VAL A 104 9.44 14.70 -1.00
CA VAL A 104 8.72 13.54 -1.52
C VAL A 104 7.54 13.24 -0.59
N LEU A 105 6.35 13.09 -1.17
CA LEU A 105 5.16 12.62 -0.48
C LEU A 105 4.85 11.20 -0.95
N SER A 106 4.72 10.26 -0.01
CA SER A 106 4.48 8.85 -0.34
C SER A 106 3.54 8.19 0.65
N ASP A 107 2.85 7.15 0.21
CA ASP A 107 2.12 6.25 1.11
C ASP A 107 3.08 5.14 1.60
N PRO A 108 3.04 4.70 2.86
CA PRO A 108 3.86 3.59 3.36
C PRO A 108 3.64 2.26 2.60
N HIS A 109 2.55 2.11 1.83
CA HIS A 109 2.38 0.97 0.91
C HIS A 109 3.34 1.00 -0.29
N PHE A 110 4.04 2.12 -0.52
CA PHE A 110 4.96 2.30 -1.63
C PHE A 110 6.42 2.16 -1.15
N GLN A 111 7.05 1.01 -1.43
CA GLN A 111 8.27 0.56 -0.75
C GLN A 111 9.58 1.24 -1.21
N CYS A 112 9.58 2.08 -2.25
CA CYS A 112 10.82 2.71 -2.77
C CYS A 112 10.88 4.22 -2.60
N SER A 113 9.91 4.84 -1.90
CA SER A 113 9.95 6.29 -1.69
C SER A 113 11.16 6.76 -0.90
N ASP A 114 11.69 5.93 0.01
CA ASP A 114 12.91 6.23 0.75
C ASP A 114 14.10 6.43 -0.19
N ILE A 115 14.28 5.48 -1.13
CA ILE A 115 15.38 5.52 -2.11
C ILE A 115 15.21 6.72 -3.04
N VAL A 116 13.99 6.99 -3.52
CA VAL A 116 13.72 8.15 -4.37
C VAL A 116 14.02 9.46 -3.63
N ALA A 117 13.63 9.59 -2.36
CA ALA A 117 13.92 10.77 -1.56
C ALA A 117 15.42 10.94 -1.29
N GLU A 118 16.13 9.85 -1.04
CA GLU A 118 17.59 9.84 -0.87
C GLU A 118 18.31 10.29 -2.15
N GLU A 119 17.91 9.76 -3.32
CA GLU A 119 18.47 10.13 -4.62
C GLU A 119 18.20 11.59 -5.02
N LEU A 120 17.09 12.14 -4.56
CA LEU A 120 16.74 13.55 -4.74
C LEU A 120 17.33 14.47 -3.67
N ASN A 121 17.87 13.91 -2.58
CA ASN A 121 18.39 14.62 -1.41
C ASN A 121 17.35 15.58 -0.79
N VAL A 122 16.13 15.07 -0.57
CA VAL A 122 14.99 15.82 -0.02
C VAL A 122 14.32 15.04 1.12
N PRO A 123 13.62 15.72 2.05
CA PRO A 123 12.84 15.04 3.06
C PRO A 123 11.72 14.18 2.44
N LEU A 124 11.53 12.99 3.02
CA LEU A 124 10.38 12.14 2.77
C LEU A 124 9.32 12.37 3.85
N VAL A 125 8.08 12.58 3.42
CA VAL A 125 6.93 12.64 4.31
C VAL A 125 5.92 11.59 3.88
N TYR A 126 5.67 10.64 4.79
CA TYR A 126 4.64 9.64 4.60
C TYR A 126 3.25 10.24 4.84
N THR A 127 2.37 10.08 3.86
CA THR A 127 0.95 10.42 3.96
C THR A 127 0.17 9.13 3.91
N PHE A 128 -0.38 8.71 5.04
CA PHE A 128 -1.23 7.53 5.13
C PHE A 128 -2.62 7.92 5.62
N HIS A 129 -3.62 7.83 4.74
CA HIS A 129 -5.00 8.22 5.03
C HIS A 129 -5.88 7.01 5.34
N VAL A 130 -5.41 6.12 6.20
CA VAL A 130 -6.27 5.13 6.85
C VAL A 130 -6.22 5.42 8.34
N THR A 131 -7.40 5.53 8.97
CA THR A 131 -7.56 5.69 10.42
C THR A 131 -6.97 4.49 11.14
N ASN A 132 -5.66 4.52 11.35
CA ASN A 132 -4.92 3.43 11.94
C ASN A 132 -4.73 3.68 13.44
N THR A 133 -5.38 2.84 14.24
CA THR A 133 -5.29 2.83 15.70
C THR A 133 -3.94 2.30 16.24
N TYR A 134 -2.99 1.94 15.35
CA TYR A 134 -1.72 1.30 15.70
C TYR A 134 -0.71 2.17 16.46
N ILE A 135 -0.94 3.49 16.57
CA ILE A 135 -0.07 4.38 17.36
C ILE A 135 -0.24 4.12 18.86
N MET A 136 -1.31 3.44 19.28
CA MET A 136 -1.55 3.05 20.66
C MET A 136 -1.22 1.56 20.87
N PRO A 137 -0.57 1.20 22.00
CA PRO A 137 -0.40 -0.20 22.38
C PRO A 137 -1.74 -0.90 22.27
N SER A 138 -1.79 -1.93 21.42
CA SER A 138 -3.03 -2.60 21.07
C SER A 138 -3.10 -3.96 21.77
N PRO A 139 -3.42 -4.01 23.09
CA PRO A 139 -3.43 -5.26 23.82
C PRO A 139 -4.45 -6.22 23.17
N PRO A 140 -4.05 -7.44 22.78
CA PRO A 140 -4.95 -8.44 22.20
C PRO A 140 -6.13 -8.81 23.11
N SER A 141 -6.06 -8.45 24.39
CA SER A 141 -7.16 -8.66 25.32
C SER A 141 -8.32 -7.70 25.09
N PHE A 142 -8.11 -6.49 24.55
CA PHE A 142 -9.15 -5.46 24.37
C PHE A 142 -9.32 -5.00 22.92
N ILE A 143 -8.26 -5.06 22.12
CA ILE A 143 -8.32 -4.62 20.72
C ILE A 143 -8.48 -5.86 19.84
N PRO A 144 -9.61 -5.98 19.12
CA PRO A 144 -9.82 -7.08 18.19
C PRO A 144 -8.82 -6.98 17.03
N GLY A 145 -8.28 -8.12 16.62
CA GLY A 145 -7.38 -8.20 15.48
C GLY A 145 -8.09 -7.72 14.22
N VAL A 146 -7.37 -7.02 13.36
CA VAL A 146 -7.92 -6.49 12.11
C VAL A 146 -8.48 -7.65 11.28
N MET A 147 -9.69 -7.48 10.75
CA MET A 147 -10.47 -8.50 10.01
C MET A 147 -11.00 -9.69 10.82
N THR A 148 -10.84 -9.74 12.15
CA THR A 148 -11.43 -10.83 12.97
C THR A 148 -12.94 -10.70 13.19
N LYS A 149 -13.54 -9.57 12.78
CA LYS A 149 -14.94 -9.17 13.06
C LYS A 149 -15.33 -9.15 14.54
N LEU A 150 -14.36 -9.26 15.43
CA LEU A 150 -14.56 -9.08 16.86
C LEU A 150 -14.74 -7.60 17.15
N THR A 151 -15.47 -7.29 18.22
CA THR A 151 -15.68 -5.92 18.69
C THR A 151 -14.79 -5.63 19.89
N ASP A 152 -14.78 -4.39 20.38
CA ASP A 152 -14.17 -4.02 21.67
C ASP A 152 -14.80 -4.77 22.87
N LYS A 153 -16.00 -5.31 22.69
CA LYS A 153 -16.74 -6.11 23.68
C LYS A 153 -16.62 -7.60 23.40
N MET A 154 -15.48 -8.19 23.79
CA MET A 154 -15.23 -9.64 23.69
C MET A 154 -15.49 -10.39 25.00
N SER A 155 -16.18 -11.52 24.89
CA SER A 155 -16.23 -12.57 25.93
C SER A 155 -14.87 -13.22 26.14
N PHE A 156 -14.69 -13.95 27.24
CA PHE A 156 -13.44 -14.65 27.54
C PHE A 156 -12.99 -15.60 26.41
N ARG A 157 -13.93 -16.34 25.80
CA ARG A 157 -13.63 -17.24 24.67
C ARG A 157 -13.19 -16.48 23.42
N GLU A 158 -13.80 -15.34 23.15
CA GLU A 158 -13.41 -14.48 22.02
C GLU A 158 -12.04 -13.85 22.24
N ARG A 159 -11.70 -13.45 23.47
CA ARG A 159 -10.35 -12.97 23.82
C ARG A 159 -9.27 -14.03 23.57
N ILE A 160 -9.54 -15.30 23.88
CA ILE A 160 -8.62 -16.40 23.56
C ILE A 160 -8.46 -16.56 22.04
N LYS A 161 -9.56 -16.49 21.28
CA LYS A 161 -9.50 -16.55 19.81
C LYS A 161 -8.70 -15.37 19.23
N ASN A 162 -8.91 -14.18 19.77
CA ASN A 162 -8.20 -12.97 19.37
C ASN A 162 -6.70 -13.10 19.67
N MET A 163 -6.33 -13.54 20.87
CA MET A 163 -4.92 -13.79 21.21
C MET A 163 -4.27 -14.80 20.27
N ARG A 164 -4.96 -15.89 19.93
CA ARG A 164 -4.48 -16.86 18.93
C ARG A 164 -4.28 -16.21 17.56
N PHE A 165 -5.18 -15.33 17.13
CA PHE A 165 -5.03 -14.60 15.87
C PHE A 165 -3.74 -13.77 15.89
N TYR A 166 -3.53 -12.94 16.92
CA TYR A 166 -2.30 -12.14 17.08
C TYR A 166 -1.03 -12.98 17.05
N LEU A 167 -0.97 -14.06 17.84
CA LEU A 167 0.18 -14.96 17.86
C LEU A 167 0.47 -15.57 16.48
N THR A 168 -0.59 -15.85 15.72
CA THR A 168 -0.42 -16.42 14.38
C THR A 168 0.12 -15.37 13.41
N GLN A 169 -0.36 -14.11 13.50
CA GLN A 169 0.19 -13.00 12.73
C GLN A 169 1.66 -12.73 13.08
N ASP A 170 2.01 -12.75 14.37
CA ASP A 170 3.39 -12.55 14.81
C ASP A 170 4.32 -13.64 14.25
N VAL A 171 3.91 -14.90 14.31
CA VAL A 171 4.67 -16.02 13.74
C VAL A 171 4.89 -15.85 12.24
N PHE A 172 3.84 -15.49 11.49
CA PHE A 172 3.95 -15.29 10.05
C PHE A 172 4.61 -13.96 9.65
N SER A 173 4.77 -12.99 10.56
CA SER A 173 5.51 -11.75 10.31
C SER A 173 7.02 -11.90 10.49
N ILE A 174 7.45 -12.99 11.13
CA ILE A 174 8.87 -13.33 11.37
C ILE A 174 9.45 -14.18 10.24
N VAL A 175 8.60 -14.76 9.39
CA VAL A 175 8.97 -15.57 8.21
C VAL A 175 8.90 -14.72 6.96
#